data_AF-A0AAV8Y9K4-F1
#
_entry.id   AF-A0AAV8Y9K4-F1
#
_cell.length_a   1.000
_cell.length_b   1.000
_cell.length_c   1.000
_cell.angle_alpha   90.00
_cell.angle_beta   90.00
_cell.angle_gamma   90.00
#
_symmetry.space_group_name_H-M   'P 1'
#
loop_
_entity.id
_entity.type
_entity.pdbx_description
1 polymer ?
#
loop_
_entity_poly.entity_id
_entity_poly.type
_entity_poly.pdbx_seq_one_letter_code
_entity_poly.pdbx_strand_id
1 'polypeptide(L)' 'MKTWDDERFFKYTRMSQMAFNRLISYIKPQITKQPRSDGITPKERLIITLQYLSQGTSMQGLAWNFHVGLTTVHQIVLN' A
#
# COMPACT_ATOMS: atom_id res chain seq x y z
N MET A 1 -9.66 -4.98 9.24
CA MET A 1 -8.87 -3.76 8.90
C MET A 1 -8.81 -2.90 10.15
N LYS A 2 -7.63 -2.58 10.69
CA LYS A 2 -7.52 -1.67 11.86
C LYS A 2 -8.31 -0.38 11.55
N THR A 3 -9.09 0.13 12.50
CA THR A 3 -9.66 1.48 12.39
C THR A 3 -8.53 2.46 12.68
N TRP A 4 -8.00 3.09 11.64
CA TRP A 4 -7.02 4.15 11.79
C TRP A 4 -7.78 5.43 12.10
N ASP A 5 -7.42 6.12 13.18
CA ASP A 5 -7.77 7.53 13.28
C ASP A 5 -7.05 8.31 12.18
N ASP A 6 -7.59 9.48 11.82
CA ASP A 6 -7.09 10.28 10.69
C ASP A 6 -5.63 10.68 10.87
N GLU A 7 -5.20 10.92 12.10
CA GLU A 7 -3.83 11.34 12.40
C GLU A 7 -2.84 10.21 12.16
N ARG A 8 -3.15 8.99 12.63
CA ARG A 8 -2.35 7.79 12.37
C ARG A 8 -2.32 7.48 10.88
N PHE A 9 -3.47 7.57 10.21
CA PHE A 9 -3.55 7.32 8.77
C PHE A 9 -2.64 8.29 8.00
N PHE A 10 -2.71 9.58 8.34
CA PHE A 10 -1.88 10.60 7.73
C PHE A 10 -0.40 10.41 8.07
N LYS A 11 -0.04 10.07 9.31
CA LYS A 11 1.36 9.76 9.70
C LYS A 11 1.93 8.61 8.88
N TYR A 12 1.12 7.59 8.60
CA TYR A 12 1.56 6.37 7.92
C TYR A 12 1.58 6.48 6.40
N THR A 13 0.64 7.21 5.80
CA THR A 13 0.47 7.31 4.34
C THR A 13 0.86 8.66 3.76
N ARG A 14 1.04 9.69 4.60
CA ARG A 14 1.15 11.11 4.24
C ARG A 14 -0.01 11.61 3.38
N MET A 15 -1.18 11.00 3.53
CA MET A 15 -2.38 11.31 2.77
C MET A 15 -3.61 11.29 3.68
N SER A 16 -4.62 12.12 3.42
CA SER A 16 -5.91 12.03 4.10
C SER A 16 -6.71 10.83 3.60
N GLN A 17 -7.60 10.27 4.44
CA GLN A 17 -8.45 9.15 4.02
C GLN A 17 -9.30 9.51 2.79
N MET A 18 -9.80 10.74 2.70
CA MET A 18 -10.57 11.21 1.55
C MET A 18 -9.74 11.21 0.27
N ALA A 19 -8.53 11.78 0.29
CA ALA A 19 -7.64 11.79 -0.87
C ALA A 19 -7.22 10.37 -1.27
N PHE A 20 -6.94 9.52 -0.30
CA PHE A 20 -6.61 8.11 -0.52
C PHE A 20 -7.75 7.35 -1.20
N ASN A 21 -8.98 7.49 -0.69
CA ASN A 21 -10.16 6.85 -1.26
C ASN A 21 -10.48 7.38 -2.67
N ARG A 22 -10.17 8.64 -2.96
CA ARG A 22 -10.28 9.19 -4.31
C ARG A 22 -9.21 8.63 -5.23
N LEU A 23 -7.95 8.61 -4.80
CA LEU A 23 -6.83 8.08 -5.58
C LEU A 23 -7.06 6.61 -5.94
N ILE A 24 -7.40 5.79 -4.96
CA ILE A 24 -7.65 4.37 -5.20
C ILE A 24 -8.78 4.15 -6.19
N SER A 25 -9.82 5.00 -6.21
CA SER A 25 -10.92 4.87 -7.18
C SER A 25 -10.45 5.02 -8.63
N TYR A 26 -9.40 5.81 -8.87
CA TYR A 26 -8.84 6.01 -10.21
C TYR A 26 -7.87 4.90 -10.63
N ILE A 27 -7.02 4.45 -9.70
CA ILE A 27 -5.94 3.50 -10.03
C ILE A 27 -6.30 2.05 -9.76
N LYS A 28 -7.46 1.77 -9.13
CA LYS A 28 -7.90 0.40 -8.79
C LYS A 28 -7.71 -0.59 -9.95
N PRO A 29 -8.12 -0.31 -11.20
CA PRO A 29 -7.94 -1.27 -12.29
C PRO A 29 -6.48 -1.66 -12.55
N GLN A 30 -5.54 -0.75 -12.29
CA GLN A 30 -4.11 -0.95 -12.53
C GLN A 30 -3.44 -1.71 -11.38
N ILE A 31 -3.86 -1.44 -10.14
CA ILE A 31 -3.22 -2.02 -8.94
C ILE A 31 -3.92 -3.28 -8.40
N THR A 32 -5.04 -3.72 -8.99
CA THR A 32 -5.77 -4.93 -8.56
C THR A 32 -5.10 -6.23 -9.04
N LYS A 33 -3.77 -6.31 -9.11
CA LYS A 33 -3.04 -7.27 -9.97
C LYS A 33 -3.37 -8.77 -9.74
N GLN A 34 -3.96 -9.39 -10.78
CA GLN A 34 -3.64 -10.67 -11.45
C GLN A 34 -4.09 -12.08 -10.92
N PRO A 35 -4.14 -13.12 -11.81
CA PRO A 35 -5.07 -14.27 -11.75
C PRO A 35 -4.93 -15.22 -10.56
N ARG A 36 -3.75 -15.26 -9.93
CA ARG A 36 -3.54 -15.96 -8.66
C ARG A 36 -3.50 -14.89 -7.57
N SER A 37 -4.53 -14.91 -6.73
CA SER A 37 -4.63 -14.01 -5.58
C SER A 37 -3.41 -14.20 -4.66
N ASP A 38 -2.67 -13.12 -4.42
CA ASP A 38 -1.68 -13.04 -3.34
C ASP A 38 -2.32 -12.59 -2.01
N GLY A 39 -3.65 -12.43 -1.98
CA GLY A 39 -4.39 -12.00 -0.80
C GLY A 39 -4.26 -10.51 -0.48
N ILE A 40 -3.56 -9.71 -1.29
CA ILE A 40 -3.28 -8.30 -1.01
C ILE A 40 -4.28 -7.41 -1.75
N THR A 41 -5.06 -6.66 -0.97
CA THR A 41 -6.08 -5.76 -1.51
C THR A 41 -5.46 -4.55 -2.23
N PRO A 42 -6.18 -3.92 -3.18
CA PRO A 42 -5.77 -2.66 -3.78
C PRO A 42 -5.43 -1.57 -2.74
N LYS A 43 -6.14 -1.56 -1.61
CA LYS A 43 -5.88 -0.62 -0.51
C LYS A 43 -4.52 -0.87 0.13
N GLU A 44 -4.21 -2.11 0.46
CA GLU A 44 -2.93 -2.49 1.05
C GLU A 44 -1.75 -2.20 0.10
N ARG A 45 -1.91 -2.49 -1.19
CA ARG A 45 -0.89 -2.16 -2.21
C ARG A 45 -0.58 -0.68 -2.26
N LEU A 46 -1.62 0.16 -2.23
CA LEU A 46 -1.44 1.61 -2.20
C LEU A 46 -0.76 2.06 -0.90
N ILE A 47 -1.11 1.49 0.25
CA ILE A 47 -0.45 1.81 1.53
C ILE A 47 1.04 1.45 1.50
N ILE A 48 1.40 0.25 1.00
CA ILE A 48 2.79 -0.19 0.85
C ILE A 48 3.57 0.78 -0.03
N THR A 49 2.98 1.17 -1.16
CA THR A 49 3.59 2.12 -2.10
C THR A 49 3.80 3.49 -1.46
N LEU A 50 2.79 4.01 -0.75
CA LEU A 50 2.89 5.31 -0.08
C LEU A 50 3.92 5.28 1.06
N GLN A 51 4.05 4.19 1.81
CA GLN A 51 5.11 4.07 2.80
C GLN A 51 6.50 4.13 2.17
N TYR A 52 6.70 3.39 1.08
CA TYR A 52 7.97 3.42 0.35
C TYR A 52 8.31 4.85 -0.10
N LEU A 53 7.37 5.52 -0.76
CA LEU A 53 7.57 6.86 -1.32
C LEU A 53 7.73 7.95 -0.26
N SER A 54 6.98 7.86 0.84
CA SER A 54 6.92 8.96 1.82
C SER A 54 7.89 8.84 2.99
N GLN A 55 8.27 7.61 3.36
CA GLN A 55 9.12 7.36 4.54
C GLN A 55 10.51 6.84 4.16
N GLY A 56 10.76 6.50 2.89
CA GLY A 56 12.03 5.95 2.44
C GLY A 56 12.36 4.59 3.08
N THR A 57 11.33 3.83 3.49
CA THR A 57 11.52 2.50 4.08
C THR A 57 12.07 1.54 3.02
N SER A 58 13.03 0.69 3.40
CA SER A 58 13.54 -0.35 2.51
C SER A 58 12.44 -1.37 2.15
N MET A 59 12.54 -1.98 0.98
CA MET A 59 11.58 -3.02 0.55
C MET A 59 11.58 -4.23 1.50
N GLN A 60 12.72 -4.55 2.11
CA GLN A 60 12.84 -5.56 3.16
C GLN A 60 12.04 -5.19 4.41
N GLY A 61 12.11 -3.93 4.85
CA GLY A 61 11.33 -3.45 6.00
C GLY A 61 9.83 -3.51 5.73
N LEU A 62 9.40 -3.17 4.51
CA LEU A 62 8.00 -3.31 4.09
C LEU A 62 7.56 -4.78 4.08
N ALA A 63 8.40 -5.69 3.58
CA ALA A 63 8.08 -7.12 3.55
C ALA A 63 7.78 -7.66 4.96
N TRP A 64 8.60 -7.27 5.95
CA TRP A 64 8.37 -7.63 7.35
C TRP A 64 7.13 -6.96 7.94
N ASN A 65 6.94 -5.65 7.71
CA ASN A 65 5.82 -4.89 8.27
C ASN A 65 4.45 -5.36 7.78
N PHE A 66 4.37 -5.82 6.54
CA PHE A 66 3.12 -6.26 5.91
C PHE A 66 2.98 -7.80 5.85
N HIS A 67 3.97 -8.54 6.36
CA HIS A 67 4.00 -10.02 6.29
C HIS A 67 3.84 -10.56 4.87
N VAL A 68 4.53 -9.95 3.91
CA VAL A 68 4.51 -10.32 2.49
C VAL A 68 5.90 -10.67 2.01
N GLY A 69 6.00 -11.44 0.92
CA GLY A 69 7.28 -11.77 0.31
C GLY A 69 8.00 -10.52 -0.23
N LEU A 70 9.34 -10.50 -0.14
CA LEU A 70 10.15 -9.41 -0.68
C LEU A 70 9.85 -9.17 -2.17
N THR A 71 9.78 -10.25 -2.95
CA THR A 71 9.42 -10.20 -4.38
C THR A 71 8.05 -9.56 -4.60
N THR A 72 7.08 -9.82 -3.74
CA THR A 72 5.75 -9.21 -3.80
C THR A 72 5.82 -7.71 -3.53
N VAL A 73 6.62 -7.25 -2.56
CA VAL A 73 6.84 -5.81 -2.33
C VAL A 73 7.45 -5.15 -3.56
N HIS A 74 8.49 -5.74 -4.15
CA HIS A 74 9.09 -5.24 -5.39
C HIS A 74 8.05 -5.12 -6.50
N GLN A 75 7.18 -6.13 -6.67
CA GLN A 75 6.10 -6.14 -7.65
C GLN A 75 5.03 -5.07 -7.38
N ILE A 76 4.78 -4.72 -6.12
CA ILE A 76 3.82 -3.67 -5.75
C ILE A 76 4.39 -2.28 -6.02
N VAL A 77 5.67 -2.07 -5.70
CA VAL A 77 6.28 -0.73 -5.72
C VAL A 77 6.80 -0.34 -7.10
N LEU A 78 7.30 -1.29 -7.90
CA LEU A 78 7.99 -1.02 -9.15
C LEU A 78 7.20 -1.41 -10.42
N ASN A 79 6.04 -2.06 -10.28
CA ASN A 79 5.40 -2.81 -11.37
C ASN A 79 3.86 -2.70 -11.37
#